data_AF-A0A496USM7-F1
#
_entry.id   AF-A0A496USM7-F1
#
_cell.length_a   1.000
_cell.length_b   1.000
_cell.length_c   1.000
_cell.angle_alpha   90.00
_cell.angle_beta   90.00
_cell.angle_gamma   90.00
#
_symmetry.space_group_name_H-M   'P 1'
#
loop_
_entity.id
_entity.type
_entity.pdbx_description
1 polymer ?
#
loop_
_entity_poly.entity_id
_entity_poly.type
_entity_poly.pdbx_seq_one_letter_code
_entity_poly.pdbx_strand_id
1 'polypeptide(L)'
;MTRVLKSCFLIMLPVLALAVTADSATADACLDCHKSSVFKVKHKLLYDYYVVYEASAHGQAGLSCVDCHGGDPDAMDDKEAAHEGVKAKERADYAKEACAACHAHESFAFNNSDHCGSSKEEHNAITCVVCHGSMEIDGIRADKVTKRCLECHDDDGPDGVAGRAGAILEEVATGKGLLDFLEDQDPSTATMSRLRGSFDRLTAAWHRFDLETAGQESQALLVATQAEMDALTAE
;
A
#
# COMPACT_ATOMS: atom_id res chain seq x y z
N MET A 1 31.15 -34.06 -71.29
CA MET A 1 30.21 -34.17 -70.15
C MET A 1 30.89 -33.58 -68.92
N THR A 2 30.76 -32.27 -68.71
CA THR A 2 31.42 -31.47 -67.68
C THR A 2 30.58 -31.48 -66.39
N ARG A 3 31.16 -31.96 -65.29
CA ARG A 3 30.54 -31.96 -63.95
C ARG A 3 30.68 -30.57 -63.33
N VAL A 4 29.55 -29.93 -63.04
CA VAL A 4 29.48 -28.66 -62.30
C VAL A 4 29.45 -28.96 -60.80
N LEU A 5 30.46 -28.49 -60.06
CA LEU A 5 30.50 -28.51 -58.59
C LEU A 5 29.43 -27.54 -58.04
N LYS A 6 28.53 -28.04 -57.21
CA LYS A 6 27.59 -27.21 -56.43
C LYS A 6 28.32 -26.66 -55.19
N SER A 7 28.61 -25.36 -55.18
CA SER A 7 29.02 -24.62 -53.98
C SER A 7 27.85 -24.50 -53.00
N CYS A 8 27.98 -25.11 -51.82
CA CYS A 8 27.14 -24.81 -50.67
C CYS A 8 27.59 -23.47 -50.05
N PHE A 9 26.82 -22.41 -50.31
CA PHE A 9 26.97 -21.12 -49.63
C PHE A 9 26.26 -21.20 -48.28
N LEU A 10 27.03 -21.33 -47.20
CA LEU A 10 26.54 -21.20 -45.82
C LEU A 10 26.23 -19.72 -45.55
N ILE A 11 24.95 -19.35 -45.57
CA ILE A 11 24.46 -18.04 -45.16
C ILE A 11 24.47 -18.02 -43.63
N MET A 12 25.47 -17.37 -43.03
CA MET A 12 25.45 -17.02 -41.60
C MET A 12 24.49 -15.87 -41.38
N LEU A 13 23.38 -16.15 -40.68
CA LEU A 13 22.43 -15.15 -40.20
C LEU A 13 23.10 -14.32 -39.08
N PRO A 14 23.06 -12.98 -39.11
CA PRO A 14 23.54 -12.18 -37.99
C PRO A 14 22.52 -12.27 -36.84
N VAL A 15 22.93 -12.88 -35.74
CA VAL A 15 22.18 -12.85 -34.47
C VAL A 15 22.27 -11.42 -33.94
N LEU A 16 21.20 -10.66 -34.11
CA LEU A 16 21.03 -9.35 -33.49
C LEU A 16 20.85 -9.57 -31.98
N ALA A 17 21.91 -9.36 -31.21
CA ALA A 17 21.87 -9.41 -29.76
C ALA A 17 21.00 -8.25 -29.25
N LEU A 18 19.77 -8.57 -28.81
CA LEU A 18 19.00 -7.66 -27.97
C LEU A 18 19.77 -7.48 -26.66
N ALA A 19 20.30 -6.28 -26.44
CA ALA A 19 20.81 -5.89 -25.13
C ALA A 19 19.62 -5.85 -24.17
N VAL A 20 19.48 -6.90 -23.36
CA VAL A 20 18.65 -6.87 -22.16
C VAL A 20 19.34 -5.87 -21.22
N THR A 21 18.78 -4.68 -21.10
CA THR A 21 19.12 -3.80 -19.98
C THR A 21 18.56 -4.48 -18.73
N ALA A 22 19.44 -5.12 -17.96
CA ALA A 22 19.09 -5.54 -16.61
C ALA A 22 18.73 -4.28 -15.83
N ASP A 23 17.49 -4.19 -15.36
CA ASP A 23 17.11 -3.23 -14.34
C ASP A 23 18.09 -3.41 -13.18
N SER A 24 18.91 -2.41 -12.95
CA SER A 24 19.81 -2.41 -11.80
C SER A 24 18.90 -2.15 -10.61
N ALA A 25 18.47 -3.21 -9.92
CA ALA A 25 17.95 -3.07 -8.58
C ALA A 25 18.97 -2.24 -7.81
N THR A 26 18.60 -1.01 -7.47
CA THR A 26 19.45 -0.09 -6.73
C THR A 26 19.85 -0.80 -5.45
N ALA A 27 21.16 -0.90 -5.21
CA ALA A 27 21.66 -1.50 -3.99
C ALA A 27 21.08 -0.73 -2.79
N ASP A 28 20.64 -1.45 -1.76
CA ASP A 28 20.03 -0.87 -0.56
C ASP A 28 20.64 -1.56 0.66
N ALA A 29 21.50 -0.84 1.38
CA ALA A 29 22.23 -1.33 2.54
C ALA A 29 21.28 -1.74 3.67
N CYS A 30 20.15 -1.04 3.80
CA CYS A 30 19.14 -1.34 4.82
C CYS A 30 18.53 -2.71 4.53
N LEU A 31 18.02 -2.91 3.31
CA LEU A 31 17.41 -4.17 2.90
C LEU A 31 18.43 -5.31 2.87
N ASP A 32 19.63 -5.10 2.32
CA ASP A 32 20.65 -6.15 2.19
C ASP A 32 21.09 -6.71 3.53
N CYS A 33 21.27 -5.84 4.53
CA CYS A 33 21.60 -6.28 5.88
C CYS A 33 20.38 -6.91 6.58
N HIS A 34 19.23 -6.24 6.58
CA HIS A 34 18.05 -6.66 7.36
C HIS A 34 17.35 -7.91 6.80
N LYS A 35 17.48 -8.19 5.50
CA LYS A 35 16.98 -9.45 4.89
C LYS A 35 17.93 -10.62 5.03
N SER A 36 19.16 -10.40 5.51
CA SER A 36 20.16 -11.46 5.52
C SER A 36 19.85 -12.55 6.56
N SER A 37 20.14 -13.80 6.21
CA SER A 37 19.99 -14.95 7.12
C SER A 37 20.92 -14.87 8.33
N VAL A 38 22.09 -14.23 8.19
CA VAL A 38 23.01 -13.96 9.30
C VAL A 38 22.38 -12.97 10.28
N PHE A 39 21.72 -11.92 9.77
CA PHE A 39 21.00 -10.96 10.60
C PHE A 39 19.82 -11.62 11.33
N LYS A 40 19.06 -12.49 10.66
CA LYS A 40 17.98 -13.29 11.28
C LYS A 40 18.41 -14.01 12.56
N VAL A 41 19.60 -14.63 12.56
CA VAL A 41 20.10 -15.39 13.72
C VAL A 41 20.35 -14.49 14.93
N LYS A 42 20.81 -13.26 14.71
CA LYS A 42 21.16 -12.31 15.77
C LYS A 42 20.01 -11.37 16.16
N HIS A 43 19.14 -11.06 15.22
CA HIS A 43 18.14 -9.98 15.30
C HIS A 43 16.79 -10.43 14.72
N LYS A 44 16.26 -11.56 15.19
CA LYS A 44 15.04 -12.18 14.65
C LYS A 44 13.87 -11.19 14.51
N LEU A 45 13.61 -10.35 15.51
CA LEU A 45 12.49 -9.39 15.46
C LEU A 45 12.62 -8.40 14.28
N LEU A 46 13.82 -7.85 14.07
CA LEU A 46 14.07 -6.90 12.97
C LEU A 46 14.03 -7.60 11.61
N TYR A 47 14.45 -8.86 11.54
CA TYR A 47 14.26 -9.68 10.35
C TYR A 47 12.77 -9.96 10.08
N ASP A 48 11.98 -10.27 11.10
CA ASP A 48 10.54 -10.49 10.94
C ASP A 48 9.84 -9.21 10.43
N TYR A 49 10.30 -8.02 10.85
CA TYR A 49 9.84 -6.76 10.28
C TYR A 49 10.13 -6.63 8.79
N TYR A 50 11.30 -7.03 8.33
CA TYR A 50 11.59 -7.10 6.89
C TYR A 50 10.63 -8.06 6.17
N VAL A 51 10.39 -9.27 6.71
CA VAL A 51 9.50 -10.26 6.06
C VAL A 51 8.07 -9.71 5.93
N VAL A 52 7.58 -9.06 6.99
CA VAL A 52 6.25 -8.45 6.98
C VAL A 52 6.19 -7.27 6.01
N TYR A 53 7.23 -6.44 6.00
CA TYR A 53 7.39 -5.32 5.07
C TYR A 53 7.40 -5.77 3.61
N GLU A 54 8.18 -6.79 3.27
CA GLU A 54 8.30 -7.31 1.91
C GLU A 54 6.95 -7.79 1.36
N ALA A 55 6.09 -8.31 2.22
CA ALA A 55 4.74 -8.73 1.86
C ALA A 55 3.72 -7.56 1.79
N SER A 56 4.03 -6.41 2.39
CA SER A 56 3.12 -5.25 2.48
C SER A 56 2.88 -4.56 1.13
N ALA A 57 1.85 -3.71 1.06
CA ALA A 57 1.62 -2.89 -0.12
C ALA A 57 2.80 -1.96 -0.46
N HIS A 58 3.50 -1.44 0.56
CA HIS A 58 4.68 -0.58 0.38
C HIS A 58 5.90 -1.35 -0.14
N GLY A 59 6.14 -2.56 0.39
CA GLY A 59 7.19 -3.43 -0.11
C GLY A 59 6.95 -3.85 -1.56
N GLN A 60 5.70 -4.19 -1.90
CA GLN A 60 5.30 -4.51 -3.28
C GLN A 60 5.38 -3.30 -4.23
N ALA A 61 5.18 -2.09 -3.72
CA ALA A 61 5.34 -0.84 -4.46
C ALA A 61 6.81 -0.42 -4.66
N GLY A 62 7.76 -1.13 -4.05
CA GLY A 62 9.19 -0.86 -4.22
C GLY A 62 9.72 0.32 -3.41
N LEU A 63 9.02 0.71 -2.34
CA LEU A 63 9.60 1.63 -1.35
C LEU A 63 10.82 0.97 -0.67
N SER A 64 11.57 1.74 0.09
CA SER A 64 12.68 1.31 0.94
C SER A 64 12.38 1.64 2.40
N CYS A 65 13.17 1.04 3.30
CA CYS A 65 13.18 1.40 4.72
C CYS A 65 13.41 2.91 4.91
N VAL A 66 14.24 3.52 4.05
CA VAL A 66 14.64 4.93 4.20
C VAL A 66 13.54 5.91 3.85
N ASP A 67 12.57 5.52 3.02
CA ASP A 67 11.43 6.38 2.67
C ASP A 67 10.57 6.71 3.89
N CYS A 68 10.55 5.79 4.86
CA CYS A 68 9.81 5.95 6.11
C CYS A 68 10.72 6.25 7.30
N HIS A 69 11.93 5.68 7.39
CA HIS A 69 12.80 5.79 8.56
C HIS A 69 13.98 6.75 8.39
N GLY A 70 14.31 7.18 7.18
CA GLY A 70 15.58 7.85 6.88
C GLY A 70 16.78 6.89 6.97
N GLY A 71 17.97 7.44 7.18
CA GLY A 71 19.23 6.68 7.09
C GLY A 71 19.93 6.89 5.74
N ASP A 72 21.00 6.13 5.53
CA ASP A 72 21.76 6.14 4.28
C ASP A 72 21.69 4.75 3.62
N PRO A 73 20.94 4.59 2.51
CA PRO A 73 20.83 3.31 1.82
C PRO A 73 22.10 2.94 1.05
N ASP A 74 23.05 3.85 0.85
CA ASP A 74 24.27 3.61 0.08
C ASP A 74 25.45 3.11 0.95
N ALA A 75 25.33 3.16 2.27
CA ALA A 75 26.36 2.79 3.23
C ALA A 75 26.45 1.25 3.48
N MET A 76 26.78 0.48 2.43
CA MET A 76 26.71 -1.00 2.42
C MET A 76 27.51 -1.72 3.51
N ASP A 77 28.69 -1.20 3.87
CA ASP A 77 29.65 -1.86 4.77
C ASP A 77 29.89 -1.06 6.08
N ASP A 78 29.16 0.03 6.29
CA ASP A 78 29.28 0.88 7.46
C ASP A 78 27.91 1.02 8.14
N LYS A 79 27.68 0.16 9.15
CA LYS A 79 26.44 0.14 9.90
C LYS A 79 26.18 1.48 10.58
N GLU A 80 27.21 2.10 11.17
CA GLU A 80 27.08 3.38 11.84
C GLU A 80 26.64 4.49 10.88
N ALA A 81 27.25 4.55 9.69
CA ALA A 81 26.86 5.50 8.64
C ALA A 81 25.45 5.21 8.10
N ALA A 82 25.11 3.94 7.82
CA ALA A 82 23.79 3.55 7.33
C ALA A 82 22.65 3.94 8.29
N HIS A 83 22.93 3.93 9.60
CA HIS A 83 21.95 4.28 10.63
C HIS A 83 21.98 5.76 11.03
N GLU A 84 22.87 6.58 10.44
CA GLU A 84 22.91 8.00 10.74
C GLU A 84 21.60 8.67 10.29
N GLY A 85 20.93 9.35 11.22
CA GLY A 85 19.68 10.05 10.93
C GLY A 85 18.42 9.17 10.92
N VAL A 86 18.53 7.85 11.14
CA VAL A 86 17.39 6.95 11.27
C VAL A 86 16.46 7.40 12.41
N LYS A 87 15.17 7.48 12.09
CA LYS A 87 14.11 7.91 12.98
C LYS A 87 13.42 6.70 13.59
N ALA A 88 13.53 6.57 14.91
CA ALA A 88 13.02 5.42 15.66
C ALA A 88 11.50 5.51 15.94
N LYS A 89 10.94 4.34 16.23
CA LYS A 89 9.53 4.00 16.46
C LYS A 89 8.79 4.82 17.54
N GLU A 90 9.51 5.43 18.46
CA GLU A 90 8.97 6.05 19.69
C GLU A 90 8.22 7.37 19.47
N ARG A 91 8.26 7.92 18.25
CA ARG A 91 7.85 9.30 17.93
C ARG A 91 6.56 9.31 17.11
N ALA A 92 5.43 9.41 17.80
CA ALA A 92 4.10 9.47 17.18
C ALA A 92 3.93 10.65 16.19
N ASP A 93 4.64 11.75 16.45
CA ASP A 93 4.82 12.89 15.55
C ASP A 93 5.47 12.47 14.24
N TYR A 94 6.57 11.73 14.31
CA TYR A 94 7.32 11.30 13.14
C TYR A 94 6.52 10.32 12.27
N ALA A 95 5.80 9.38 12.89
CA ALA A 95 4.96 8.46 12.13
C ALA A 95 3.91 9.20 11.28
N LYS A 96 3.30 10.26 11.82
CA LYS A 96 2.35 11.10 11.06
C LYS A 96 3.03 11.83 9.91
N GLU A 97 4.20 12.40 10.13
CA GLU A 97 4.97 13.12 9.11
C GLU A 97 5.40 12.20 7.96
N ALA A 98 5.95 11.02 8.28
CA ALA A 98 6.38 10.04 7.28
C ALA A 98 5.22 9.59 6.39
N CYS A 99 4.06 9.26 6.97
CA CYS A 99 2.89 8.88 6.20
C CYS A 99 2.36 10.05 5.34
N ALA A 100 2.34 11.27 5.89
CA ALA A 100 1.80 12.45 5.21
C ALA A 100 2.62 12.89 3.98
N ALA A 101 3.88 12.46 3.87
CA ALA A 101 4.73 12.75 2.71
C ALA A 101 4.10 12.25 1.40
N CYS A 102 3.40 11.10 1.45
CA CYS A 102 2.68 10.53 0.31
C CYS A 102 1.15 10.57 0.50
N HIS A 103 0.65 10.33 1.71
CA HIS A 103 -0.78 10.25 2.04
C HIS A 103 -1.30 11.55 2.67
N ALA A 104 -1.06 12.66 1.99
CA ALA A 104 -1.40 13.99 2.51
C ALA A 104 -2.91 14.20 2.71
N HIS A 105 -3.74 13.63 1.84
CA HIS A 105 -5.19 13.76 1.91
C HIS A 105 -5.79 12.97 3.08
N GLU A 106 -5.34 11.73 3.26
CA GLU A 106 -5.73 10.85 4.37
C GLU A 106 -5.23 11.42 5.69
N SER A 107 -3.98 11.90 5.74
CA SER A 107 -3.43 12.57 6.92
C SER A 107 -4.22 13.84 7.27
N PHE A 108 -4.57 14.66 6.29
CA PHE A 108 -5.42 15.83 6.50
C PHE A 108 -6.80 15.43 7.05
N ALA A 109 -7.45 14.43 6.47
CA ALA A 109 -8.73 13.92 6.95
C ALA A 109 -8.63 13.40 8.40
N PHE A 110 -7.64 12.55 8.68
CA PHE A 110 -7.36 12.02 10.03
C PHE A 110 -7.13 13.12 11.05
N ASN A 111 -6.31 14.11 10.72
CA ASN A 111 -5.97 15.21 11.64
C ASN A 111 -7.18 16.10 11.98
N ASN A 112 -8.25 16.04 11.18
CA ASN A 112 -9.51 16.74 11.43
C ASN A 112 -10.61 15.82 12.01
N SER A 113 -10.24 14.69 12.61
CA SER A 113 -11.16 13.76 13.28
C SER A 113 -11.03 13.80 14.80
N ASP A 114 -12.05 13.31 15.50
CA ASP A 114 -12.04 13.16 16.96
C ASP A 114 -11.00 12.13 17.46
N HIS A 115 -10.49 11.27 16.56
CA HIS A 115 -9.41 10.33 16.89
C HIS A 115 -8.03 11.00 16.91
N CYS A 116 -7.86 12.16 16.26
CA CYS A 116 -6.58 12.85 16.29
C CYS A 116 -6.30 13.39 17.68
N GLY A 117 -5.25 12.88 18.33
CA GLY A 117 -4.86 13.32 19.66
C GLY A 117 -5.62 12.64 20.80
N SER A 118 -6.56 11.75 20.50
CA SER A 118 -7.12 10.84 21.50
C SER A 118 -6.11 9.74 21.83
N SER A 119 -6.27 9.14 23.02
CA SER A 119 -5.41 8.06 23.52
C SER A 119 -6.15 7.18 24.50
N LYS A 120 -5.73 5.92 24.61
CA LYS A 120 -6.14 5.01 25.70
C LYS A 120 -5.31 5.14 26.98
N GLU A 121 -4.04 5.52 26.83
CA GLU A 121 -3.08 5.63 27.93
C GLU A 121 -2.45 7.03 27.92
N GLU A 122 -2.03 7.55 29.07
CA GLU A 122 -1.21 8.77 29.06
C GLU A 122 0.03 8.50 28.19
N HIS A 123 0.26 9.35 27.17
CA HIS A 123 1.42 9.38 26.26
C HIS A 123 1.37 8.62 24.92
N ASN A 124 0.24 8.01 24.49
CA ASN A 124 0.19 7.32 23.19
C ASN A 124 -0.96 7.75 22.29
N ALA A 125 -0.81 8.92 21.65
CA ALA A 125 -1.80 9.44 20.70
C ALA A 125 -2.06 8.44 19.56
N ILE A 126 -3.32 8.31 19.14
CA ILE A 126 -3.67 7.51 17.96
C ILE A 126 -2.93 8.07 16.73
N THR A 127 -2.35 7.15 15.96
CA THR A 127 -1.63 7.40 14.71
C THR A 127 -2.08 6.40 13.64
N CYS A 128 -1.62 6.58 12.40
CA CYS A 128 -1.93 5.70 11.27
C CYS A 128 -1.65 4.22 11.58
N VAL A 129 -0.56 3.94 12.32
CA VAL A 129 -0.11 2.58 12.58
C VAL A 129 -0.96 1.81 13.60
N VAL A 130 -1.84 2.50 14.34
CA VAL A 130 -2.78 1.85 15.27
C VAL A 130 -3.79 1.00 14.49
N CYS A 131 -4.30 1.52 13.38
CA CYS A 131 -5.28 0.83 12.54
C CYS A 131 -4.61 0.00 11.44
N HIS A 132 -3.56 0.53 10.81
CA HIS A 132 -2.92 -0.09 9.63
C HIS A 132 -1.74 -1.03 9.97
N GLY A 133 -1.28 -1.05 11.22
CA GLY A 133 -0.02 -1.69 11.58
C GLY A 133 1.19 -0.82 11.25
N SER A 134 2.40 -1.27 11.56
CA SER A 134 3.64 -0.49 11.32
C SER A 134 4.40 -0.97 10.08
N MET A 135 4.81 -2.23 10.07
CA MET A 135 5.53 -2.85 8.95
C MET A 135 4.61 -3.63 8.01
N GLU A 136 3.44 -4.05 8.50
CA GLU A 136 2.48 -4.85 7.75
C GLU A 136 1.80 -4.01 6.67
N ILE A 137 1.50 -2.72 6.97
CA ILE A 137 0.75 -1.75 6.15
C ILE A 137 0.00 -2.44 5.02
N ASP A 138 -0.93 -3.29 5.45
CA ASP A 138 -1.72 -4.12 4.54
C ASP A 138 -2.88 -3.28 4.01
N GLY A 139 -3.37 -3.68 2.84
CA GLY A 139 -4.63 -3.19 2.31
C GLY A 139 -5.78 -3.38 3.31
N ILE A 140 -6.79 -2.53 3.18
CA ILE A 140 -7.97 -2.44 4.04
C ILE A 140 -8.69 -3.79 4.10
N ARG A 141 -8.47 -4.55 5.18
CA ARG A 141 -9.25 -5.75 5.50
C ARG A 141 -10.24 -5.43 6.60
N ALA A 142 -11.53 -5.54 6.28
CA ALA A 142 -12.62 -5.29 7.23
C ALA A 142 -12.38 -6.01 8.57
N ASP A 143 -12.04 -7.30 8.52
CA ASP A 143 -11.82 -8.11 9.72
C ASP A 143 -10.65 -7.62 10.60
N LYS A 144 -9.59 -7.07 10.00
CA LYS A 144 -8.45 -6.52 10.75
C LYS A 144 -8.80 -5.18 11.36
N VAL A 145 -9.40 -4.28 10.57
CA VAL A 145 -9.72 -2.93 11.03
C VAL A 145 -10.81 -2.95 12.11
N THR A 146 -11.86 -3.76 11.94
CA THR A 146 -12.92 -3.93 12.96
C THR A 146 -12.33 -4.38 14.30
N LYS A 147 -11.37 -5.31 14.31
CA LYS A 147 -10.67 -5.72 15.54
C LYS A 147 -9.93 -4.57 16.21
N ARG A 148 -9.33 -3.65 15.43
CA ARG A 148 -8.66 -2.45 15.96
C ARG A 148 -9.64 -1.49 16.62
N CYS A 149 -10.83 -1.29 16.03
CA CYS A 149 -11.88 -0.48 16.63
C CYS A 149 -12.30 -1.03 18.00
N LEU A 150 -12.47 -2.36 18.08
CA LEU A 150 -12.85 -3.08 19.29
C LEU A 150 -11.81 -3.06 20.40
N GLU A 151 -10.56 -2.66 20.11
CA GLU A 151 -9.61 -2.45 21.19
C GLU A 151 -10.08 -1.29 22.07
N CYS A 152 -10.71 -0.24 21.50
CA CYS A 152 -11.15 1.00 22.18
C CYS A 152 -12.65 1.10 22.42
N HIS A 153 -13.44 0.56 21.50
CA HIS A 153 -14.90 0.65 21.50
C HIS A 153 -15.50 -0.68 21.91
N ASP A 154 -16.37 -0.68 22.92
CA ASP A 154 -16.92 -1.90 23.52
C ASP A 154 -18.18 -2.44 22.79
N ASP A 155 -18.55 -1.89 21.63
CA ASP A 155 -19.78 -2.22 20.91
C ASP A 155 -19.53 -3.12 19.68
N ASP A 156 -19.64 -4.43 19.90
CA ASP A 156 -19.45 -5.47 18.87
C ASP A 156 -20.71 -5.80 18.06
N GLY A 157 -21.82 -5.12 18.35
CA GLY A 157 -23.08 -5.26 17.62
C GLY A 157 -23.03 -4.67 16.20
N PRO A 158 -23.95 -5.06 15.30
CA PRO A 158 -23.99 -4.58 13.92
C PRO A 158 -24.21 -3.06 13.81
N ASP A 159 -24.95 -2.48 14.76
CA ASP A 159 -25.20 -1.03 14.84
C ASP A 159 -24.10 -0.27 15.58
N GLY A 160 -23.15 -0.98 16.20
CA GLY A 160 -22.01 -0.41 16.90
C GLY A 160 -20.96 0.17 15.95
N VAL A 161 -20.02 0.96 16.47
CA VAL A 161 -18.93 1.59 15.72
C VAL A 161 -18.15 0.55 14.93
N ALA A 162 -17.77 -0.56 15.57
CA ALA A 162 -17.00 -1.62 14.95
C ALA A 162 -17.81 -2.37 13.86
N GLY A 163 -19.09 -2.65 14.11
CA GLY A 163 -19.98 -3.32 13.16
C GLY A 163 -20.25 -2.46 11.92
N ARG A 164 -20.60 -1.19 12.12
CA ARG A 164 -20.79 -0.20 11.04
C ARG A 164 -19.53 -0.02 10.21
N ALA A 165 -18.38 0.15 10.86
CA ALA A 165 -17.09 0.23 10.20
C ALA A 165 -16.82 -1.03 9.34
N GLY A 166 -17.10 -2.22 9.87
CA GLY A 166 -16.95 -3.47 9.14
C GLY A 166 -17.81 -3.52 7.87
N ALA A 167 -19.09 -3.18 7.98
CA ALA A 167 -20.01 -3.15 6.83
C ALA A 167 -19.54 -2.18 5.74
N ILE A 168 -19.15 -0.96 6.13
CA ILE A 168 -18.60 0.03 5.20
C ILE A 168 -17.36 -0.51 4.48
N LEU A 169 -16.46 -1.19 5.20
CA LEU A 169 -15.25 -1.74 4.58
C LEU A 169 -15.51 -2.90 3.62
N GLU A 170 -16.54 -3.70 3.85
CA GLU A 170 -16.98 -4.74 2.91
C GLU A 170 -17.53 -4.12 1.61
N GLU A 171 -18.32 -3.05 1.74
CA GLU A 171 -18.79 -2.26 0.59
C GLU A 171 -17.63 -1.60 -0.16
N VAL A 172 -16.69 -0.98 0.56
CA VAL A 172 -15.47 -0.37 -0.02
C VAL A 172 -14.66 -1.42 -0.77
N ALA A 173 -14.42 -2.60 -0.18
CA ALA A 173 -13.64 -3.65 -0.82
C ALA A 173 -14.29 -4.11 -2.13
N THR A 174 -15.61 -4.28 -2.13
CA THR A 174 -16.37 -4.67 -3.33
C THR A 174 -16.36 -3.55 -4.37
N GLY A 175 -16.74 -2.33 -3.99
CA GLY A 175 -16.80 -1.18 -4.89
C GLY A 175 -15.44 -0.82 -5.48
N LYS A 176 -14.36 -0.90 -4.70
CA LYS A 176 -12.99 -0.68 -5.19
C LYS A 176 -12.54 -1.77 -6.16
N GLY A 177 -12.87 -3.03 -5.90
CA GLY A 177 -12.58 -4.12 -6.84
C GLY A 177 -13.26 -3.92 -8.21
N LEU A 178 -14.52 -3.48 -8.21
CA LEU A 178 -15.23 -3.14 -9.44
C LEU A 178 -14.64 -1.89 -10.10
N LEU A 179 -14.31 -0.86 -9.31
CA LEU A 179 -13.67 0.35 -9.80
C LEU A 179 -12.36 0.06 -10.52
N ASP A 180 -11.50 -0.77 -9.93
CA ASP A 180 -10.21 -1.16 -10.52
C ASP A 180 -10.39 -1.92 -11.82
N PHE A 181 -11.34 -2.86 -11.85
CA PHE A 181 -11.66 -3.59 -13.07
C PHE A 181 -12.14 -2.64 -14.18
N LEU A 182 -13.05 -1.71 -13.86
CA LEU A 182 -13.56 -0.73 -14.82
C LEU A 182 -12.45 0.20 -15.32
N GLU A 183 -11.56 0.62 -14.43
CA GLU A 183 -10.41 1.46 -14.75
C GLU A 183 -9.44 0.76 -15.71
N ASP A 184 -9.21 -0.54 -15.54
CA ASP A 184 -8.39 -1.36 -16.45
C ASP A 184 -9.01 -1.48 -17.85
N GLN A 185 -10.34 -1.40 -17.98
CA GLN A 185 -11.02 -1.45 -19.27
C GLN A 185 -10.93 -0.12 -20.03
N ASP A 186 -11.25 1.00 -19.37
CA ASP A 186 -11.22 2.33 -20.00
C ASP A 186 -10.90 3.46 -18.99
N PRO A 187 -9.61 3.76 -18.77
CA PRO A 187 -9.18 4.64 -17.67
C PRO A 187 -9.46 6.14 -17.89
N SER A 188 -9.85 6.56 -19.10
CA SER A 188 -9.85 7.97 -19.52
C SER A 188 -11.24 8.55 -19.77
N THR A 189 -12.30 7.89 -19.31
CA THR A 189 -13.67 8.37 -19.50
C THR A 189 -14.09 9.42 -18.46
N ALA A 190 -15.12 10.19 -18.81
CA ALA A 190 -15.81 11.06 -17.85
C ALA A 190 -16.45 10.24 -16.71
N THR A 191 -16.94 9.04 -17.02
CA THR A 191 -17.43 8.08 -16.04
C THR A 191 -16.35 7.71 -15.03
N MET A 192 -15.16 7.33 -15.49
CA MET A 192 -14.07 6.97 -14.59
C MET A 192 -13.61 8.15 -13.74
N SER A 193 -13.55 9.35 -14.31
CA SER A 193 -13.24 10.55 -13.54
C SER A 193 -14.26 10.81 -12.43
N ARG A 194 -15.55 10.58 -12.69
CA ARG A 194 -16.62 10.68 -11.68
C ARG A 194 -16.49 9.61 -10.60
N LEU A 195 -16.20 8.36 -10.98
CA LEU A 195 -16.06 7.25 -10.04
C LEU A 195 -14.84 7.44 -9.13
N ARG A 196 -13.68 7.83 -9.68
CA ARG A 196 -12.48 8.19 -8.89
C ARG A 196 -12.79 9.30 -7.89
N GLY A 197 -13.44 10.38 -8.34
CA GLY A 197 -13.86 11.45 -7.44
C GLY A 197 -14.85 11.01 -6.35
N SER A 198 -15.64 9.95 -6.59
CA SER A 198 -16.49 9.34 -5.55
C SER A 198 -15.68 8.55 -4.54
N PHE A 199 -14.69 7.79 -5.01
CA PHE A 199 -13.77 7.06 -4.15
C PHE A 199 -12.91 7.99 -3.30
N ASP A 200 -12.50 9.15 -3.82
CA ASP A 200 -11.76 10.17 -3.06
C ASP A 200 -12.58 10.74 -1.90
N ARG A 201 -13.87 11.04 -2.13
CA ARG A 201 -14.77 11.52 -1.07
C ARG A 201 -15.00 10.47 0.00
N LEU A 202 -15.23 9.23 -0.41
CA LEU A 202 -15.34 8.08 0.49
C LEU A 202 -14.08 7.93 1.35
N THR A 203 -12.90 8.01 0.74
CA THR A 203 -11.61 7.90 1.42
C THR A 203 -11.43 9.02 2.44
N ALA A 204 -11.82 10.25 2.11
CA ALA A 204 -11.78 11.37 3.04
C ALA A 204 -12.75 11.22 4.21
N ALA A 205 -13.99 10.77 3.96
CA ALA A 205 -14.99 10.54 5.01
C ALA A 205 -14.55 9.41 5.95
N TRP A 206 -14.03 8.32 5.39
CA TRP A 206 -13.49 7.19 6.14
C TRP A 206 -12.35 7.62 7.08
N HIS A 207 -11.36 8.36 6.58
CA HIS A 207 -10.23 8.81 7.40
C HIS A 207 -10.60 9.93 8.38
N ARG A 208 -11.76 10.59 8.22
CA ARG A 208 -12.34 11.46 9.25
C ARG A 208 -13.11 10.67 10.33
N PHE A 209 -13.28 9.37 10.15
CA PHE A 209 -14.15 8.51 10.96
C PHE A 209 -15.62 8.98 10.99
N ASP A 210 -16.06 9.66 9.93
CA ASP A 210 -17.46 10.01 9.73
C ASP A 210 -18.17 8.80 9.11
N LEU A 211 -18.61 7.87 9.97
CA LEU A 211 -19.23 6.62 9.55
C LEU A 211 -20.61 6.82 8.91
N GLU A 212 -21.26 7.98 9.08
CA GLU A 212 -22.51 8.28 8.39
C GLU A 212 -22.22 8.64 6.93
N THR A 213 -21.35 9.62 6.71
CA THR A 213 -20.97 10.04 5.35
C THR A 213 -20.23 8.91 4.62
N ALA A 214 -19.32 8.20 5.31
CA ALA A 214 -18.59 7.09 4.69
C ALA A 214 -19.53 5.97 4.23
N GLY A 215 -20.57 5.63 5.01
CA GLY A 215 -21.57 4.64 4.60
C GLY A 215 -22.43 5.09 3.41
N GLN A 216 -22.77 6.38 3.35
CA GLN A 216 -23.49 6.92 2.19
C GLN A 216 -22.63 6.87 0.92
N GLU A 217 -21.36 7.28 1.01
CA GLU A 217 -20.45 7.30 -0.13
C GLU A 217 -20.01 5.89 -0.56
N SER A 218 -19.85 4.93 0.36
CA SER A 218 -19.52 3.53 0.02
C SER A 218 -20.65 2.87 -0.75
N GLN A 219 -21.88 3.02 -0.26
CA GLN A 219 -23.06 2.50 -0.93
C GLN A 219 -23.28 3.15 -2.30
N ALA A 220 -23.06 4.47 -2.40
CA ALA A 220 -23.18 5.20 -3.66
C ALA A 220 -22.13 4.76 -4.69
N LEU A 221 -20.87 4.57 -4.26
CA LEU A 221 -19.81 4.06 -5.11
C LEU A 221 -20.15 2.65 -5.61
N LEU A 222 -20.54 1.74 -4.72
CA LEU A 222 -20.88 0.36 -5.05
C LEU A 222 -21.99 0.29 -6.10
N VAL A 223 -23.07 1.04 -5.91
CA VAL A 223 -24.18 1.10 -6.88
C VAL A 223 -23.71 1.66 -8.22
N ALA A 224 -22.92 2.72 -8.19
CA ALA A 224 -22.41 3.33 -9.41
C ALA A 224 -21.50 2.37 -10.19
N THR A 225 -20.56 1.70 -9.53
CA THR A 225 -19.68 0.72 -10.18
C THR A 225 -20.44 -0.49 -10.69
N GLN A 226 -21.44 -0.99 -9.96
CA GLN A 226 -22.26 -2.11 -10.42
C GLN A 226 -23.04 -1.75 -11.69
N ALA A 227 -23.61 -0.54 -11.76
CA ALA A 227 -24.33 -0.08 -12.94
C ALA A 227 -23.44 -0.03 -14.20
N GLU A 228 -22.19 0.42 -14.06
CA GLU A 228 -21.23 0.42 -15.18
C GLU A 228 -20.84 -1.01 -15.58
N MET A 229 -20.67 -1.92 -14.62
CA MET A 229 -20.41 -3.34 -14.88
C MET A 229 -21.56 -4.03 -15.61
N ASP A 230 -22.80 -3.74 -15.21
CA ASP A 230 -23.99 -4.26 -15.88
C ASP A 230 -24.08 -3.73 -17.32
N ALA A 231 -23.72 -2.47 -17.55
CA ALA A 231 -23.67 -1.89 -18.88
C ALA A 231 -22.62 -2.57 -19.78
N LEU A 232 -21.41 -2.83 -19.25
CA LEU A 232 -20.34 -3.53 -19.99
C LEU A 232 -20.67 -4.98 -20.35
N THR A 233 -21.48 -5.66 -19.54
CA THR A 233 -21.83 -7.08 -19.74
C THR A 233 -23.09 -7.28 -20.59
N ALA A 234 -23.82 -6.20 -20.88
CA ALA A 234 -25.01 -6.22 -21.73
C ALA A 234 -24.68 -6.10 -23.24
N GLU A 235 -23.44 -5.78 -23.60
CA GLU A 235 -22.91 -5.67 -24.98
C GLU A 235 -22.31 -7.00 -25.48
#